data_AF-A0A2S0NDP0-F1
#
_entry.id   AF-A0A2S0NDP0-F1
#
_cell.length_a   1.000
_cell.length_b   1.000
_cell.length_c   1.000
_cell.angle_alpha   90.00
_cell.angle_beta   90.00
_cell.angle_gamma   90.00
#
_symmetry.space_group_name_H-M   'P 1'
#
loop_
_entity.id
_entity.type
_entity.pdbx_description
1 polymer ?
#
loop_
_entity_poly.entity_id
_entity_poly.type
_entity_poly.pdbx_seq_one_letter_code
_entity_poly.pdbx_strand_id
1 'polypeptide(L)'
;MPPLGAEGHRVGAPRRRGGLWPRGRGPRSLPLRSADRGTPRCQPAACHAPVFGATRAPLQGLGRRRRWMSELDQPVTVRPSDRHSAFHRLIGWEVVEWTDGRAVMTCPVREEFMNRGGGLHGGLVATLMDSAGGYAALGGPPKDPEAVDGRGVTLSLTVNYLGTARDGVLTVTATRTGGGRSVAFVSIRVEDDKGTVIADGVGTFRRFSGER
;
A
#
# COMPACT_ATOMS: atom_id res chain seq x y z
N MET A 1 -11.23 -72.18 17.66
CA MET A 1 -12.25 -71.56 18.53
C MET A 1 -12.14 -70.04 18.40
N PRO A 2 -13.18 -69.31 17.97
CA PRO A 2 -13.23 -67.84 18.02
C PRO A 2 -13.84 -67.35 19.35
N PRO A 3 -13.73 -66.04 19.65
CA PRO A 3 -14.93 -65.20 19.80
C PRO A 3 -14.77 -63.85 19.06
N LEU A 4 -15.76 -63.39 18.27
CA LEU A 4 -16.96 -62.59 18.60
C LEU A 4 -16.69 -61.15 19.09
N GLY A 5 -17.11 -60.17 18.26
CA GLY A 5 -17.78 -58.96 18.76
C GLY A 5 -17.30 -57.60 18.23
N ALA A 6 -18.29 -56.73 17.92
CA ALA A 6 -18.27 -55.30 17.60
C ALA A 6 -18.03 -54.94 16.11
N GLU A 7 -19.06 -54.69 15.28
CA GLU A 7 -19.95 -53.50 15.26
C GLU A 7 -19.16 -52.21 15.49
N GLY A 8 -19.08 -51.22 14.62
CA GLY A 8 -19.96 -50.73 13.57
C GLY A 8 -19.77 -49.21 13.59
N HIS A 9 -19.62 -48.56 12.43
CA HIS A 9 -20.03 -47.17 12.14
C HIS A 9 -19.32 -46.70 10.86
N ARG A 10 -20.00 -46.92 9.73
CA ARG A 10 -19.73 -46.20 8.48
C ARG A 10 -20.28 -44.78 8.64
N VAL A 11 -19.41 -43.78 8.63
CA VAL A 11 -19.79 -42.37 8.58
C VAL A 11 -20.26 -42.07 7.15
N GLY A 12 -21.56 -41.86 7.00
CA GLY A 12 -22.20 -41.51 5.73
C GLY A 12 -21.85 -40.09 5.28
N ALA A 13 -21.60 -39.95 3.98
CA ALA A 13 -21.42 -38.69 3.30
C ALA A 13 -22.67 -37.79 3.43
N PRO A 14 -22.52 -36.47 3.61
CA PRO A 14 -23.66 -35.58 3.73
C PRO A 14 -24.40 -35.43 2.40
N ARG A 15 -25.67 -35.84 2.40
CA ARG A 15 -26.64 -35.60 1.33
C ARG A 15 -26.81 -34.09 1.14
N ARG A 16 -26.31 -33.55 0.03
CA ARG A 16 -26.66 -32.18 -0.43
C ARG A 16 -28.13 -32.17 -0.81
N ARG A 17 -28.96 -31.57 0.04
CA ARG A 17 -30.35 -31.20 -0.31
C ARG A 17 -30.29 -30.12 -1.39
N GLY A 18 -30.86 -30.44 -2.55
CA GLY A 18 -31.11 -29.47 -3.61
C GLY A 18 -32.05 -28.39 -3.12
N GLY A 19 -31.51 -27.19 -2.90
CA GLY A 19 -32.30 -25.97 -2.76
C GLY A 19 -32.79 -25.55 -4.14
N LEU A 20 -34.09 -25.74 -4.38
CA LEU A 20 -34.81 -25.08 -5.46
C LEU A 20 -34.71 -23.57 -5.26
N TRP A 21 -33.92 -22.89 -6.10
CA TRP A 21 -34.05 -21.45 -6.28
C TRP A 21 -35.29 -21.19 -7.14
N PRO A 22 -36.33 -20.48 -6.64
CA PRO A 22 -37.39 -20.03 -7.52
C PRO A 22 -36.79 -19.03 -8.52
N ARG A 23 -36.91 -19.33 -9.81
CA ARG A 23 -36.61 -18.41 -10.91
C ARG A 23 -37.58 -17.23 -10.85
N GLY A 24 -37.22 -16.24 -10.03
CA GLY A 24 -37.88 -14.93 -9.97
C GLY A 24 -37.67 -14.20 -11.29
N ARG A 25 -38.79 -13.83 -11.92
CA ARG A 25 -38.86 -13.10 -13.19
C ARG A 25 -38.03 -11.82 -13.09
N GLY A 26 -37.12 -11.63 -14.04
CA GLY A 26 -36.38 -10.38 -14.19
C GLY A 26 -37.35 -9.19 -14.32
N PRO A 27 -36.95 -8.00 -13.83
CA PRO A 27 -37.76 -6.80 -14.00
C PRO A 27 -37.92 -6.53 -15.50
N ARG A 28 -39.18 -6.43 -15.94
CA ARG A 28 -39.55 -6.02 -17.29
C ARG A 28 -38.88 -4.68 -17.58
N SER A 29 -38.06 -4.65 -18.64
CA SER A 29 -37.49 -3.44 -19.21
C SER A 29 -38.60 -2.46 -19.54
N LEU A 30 -38.66 -1.34 -18.82
CA LEU A 30 -39.44 -0.19 -19.21
C LEU A 30 -38.78 0.45 -20.43
N PRO A 31 -39.53 0.83 -21.48
CA PRO A 31 -38.95 1.50 -22.64
C PRO A 31 -38.39 2.86 -22.22
N LEU A 32 -37.12 3.08 -22.51
CA LEU A 32 -36.44 4.37 -22.42
C LEU A 32 -37.20 5.38 -23.29
N ARG A 33 -37.92 6.32 -22.66
CA ARG A 33 -38.39 7.53 -23.34
C ARG A 33 -37.17 8.32 -23.78
N SER A 34 -37.00 8.46 -25.09
CA SER A 34 -36.06 9.39 -25.70
C SER A 34 -36.46 10.81 -25.33
N ALA A 35 -35.83 11.37 -24.30
CA ALA A 35 -35.82 12.79 -24.08
C ALA A 35 -34.85 13.41 -25.09
N ASP A 36 -35.40 13.88 -26.19
CA ASP A 36 -34.79 14.84 -27.10
C ASP A 36 -34.41 16.08 -26.28
N ARG A 37 -33.14 16.12 -25.84
CA ARG A 37 -32.50 17.32 -25.32
C ARG A 37 -31.45 17.69 -26.34
N GLY A 38 -31.79 18.69 -27.14
CA GLY A 38 -30.92 19.29 -28.13
C GLY A 38 -29.51 19.48 -27.58
N THR A 39 -28.54 18.97 -28.33
CA THR A 39 -27.13 19.27 -28.14
C THR A 39 -26.93 20.78 -28.26
N PRO A 40 -26.35 21.48 -27.27
CA PRO A 40 -25.87 22.81 -27.53
C PRO A 40 -24.70 22.67 -28.50
N ARG A 41 -24.92 23.08 -29.75
CA ARG A 41 -23.85 23.32 -30.74
C ARG A 41 -22.86 24.29 -30.09
N CYS A 42 -21.68 23.80 -29.71
CA CYS A 42 -20.53 24.65 -29.47
C CYS A 42 -20.22 25.40 -30.76
N GLN A 43 -20.58 26.68 -30.80
CA GLN A 43 -20.07 27.60 -31.80
C GLN A 43 -18.56 27.78 -31.56
N PRO A 44 -17.72 27.80 -32.60
CA PRO A 44 -16.31 28.14 -32.44
C PRO A 44 -16.21 29.64 -32.18
N ALA A 45 -16.31 30.04 -30.91
CA ALA A 45 -15.86 31.35 -30.49
C ALA A 45 -14.33 31.38 -30.67
N ALA A 46 -13.87 32.31 -31.49
CA ALA A 46 -12.48 32.44 -31.88
C ALA A 46 -11.59 32.63 -30.63
N CYS A 47 -10.77 31.63 -30.35
CA CYS A 47 -9.62 31.75 -29.46
C CYS A 47 -8.57 32.64 -30.11
N HIS A 48 -8.78 33.96 -30.09
CA HIS A 48 -7.72 34.92 -30.31
C HIS A 48 -6.91 34.99 -29.03
N ALA A 49 -5.85 34.18 -28.94
CA ALA A 49 -4.81 34.38 -27.95
C ALA A 49 -4.14 35.74 -28.22
N PRO A 50 -4.02 36.64 -27.24
CA PRO A 50 -3.16 37.79 -27.39
C PRO A 50 -1.71 37.29 -27.46
N VAL A 51 -1.03 37.60 -28.56
CA VAL A 51 0.42 37.51 -28.67
C VAL A 51 0.98 38.54 -27.69
N PHE A 52 1.25 38.12 -26.45
CA PHE A 52 2.00 38.93 -25.50
C PHE A 52 3.41 39.11 -26.05
N GLY A 53 3.70 40.32 -26.49
CA GLY A 53 5.02 40.75 -26.90
C GLY A 53 6.03 40.48 -25.78
N ALA A 54 7.03 39.67 -26.11
CA ALA A 54 8.16 39.39 -25.24
C ALA A 54 9.01 40.66 -25.10
N THR A 55 8.65 41.52 -24.15
CA THR A 55 9.59 42.51 -23.62
C THR A 55 10.53 41.79 -22.67
N ARG A 56 11.80 41.68 -23.06
CA ARG A 56 12.88 41.15 -22.23
C ARG A 56 13.08 42.08 -21.03
N ALA A 57 12.44 41.77 -19.91
CA ALA A 57 12.87 42.28 -18.62
C ALA A 57 14.22 41.61 -18.25
N PRO A 58 15.24 42.36 -17.81
CA PRO A 58 16.49 41.77 -17.39
C PRO A 58 16.27 40.95 -16.11
N LEU A 59 16.63 39.67 -16.17
CA LEU A 59 16.64 38.74 -15.03
C LEU A 59 17.74 39.15 -14.03
N GLN A 60 17.53 40.22 -13.28
CA GLN A 60 18.35 40.56 -12.11
C GLN A 60 17.79 39.83 -10.89
N GLY A 61 18.26 38.60 -10.66
CA GLY A 61 17.80 37.81 -9.50
C GLY A 61 18.39 36.40 -9.35
N LEU A 62 19.44 36.05 -10.10
CA LEU A 62 20.08 34.72 -10.08
C LEU A 62 21.06 34.52 -8.90
N GLY A 63 20.92 35.28 -7.81
CA GLY A 63 21.82 35.20 -6.64
C GLY A 63 21.42 34.19 -5.56
N ARG A 64 20.20 33.67 -5.55
CA ARG A 64 19.68 32.80 -4.46
C ARG A 64 19.44 31.34 -4.85
N ARG A 65 20.13 30.81 -5.88
CA ARG A 65 20.07 29.36 -6.19
C ARG A 65 21.15 28.53 -5.52
N ARG A 66 22.24 29.13 -5.02
CA ARG A 66 23.43 28.37 -4.57
C ARG A 66 23.35 27.79 -3.15
N ARG A 67 22.53 28.35 -2.25
CA ARG A 67 22.51 27.92 -0.84
C ARG A 67 21.71 26.64 -0.58
N TRP A 68 20.74 26.30 -1.44
CA TRP A 68 19.92 25.10 -1.28
C TRP A 68 20.65 23.80 -1.62
N MET A 69 21.64 23.84 -2.52
CA MET A 69 22.38 22.62 -2.89
C MET A 69 23.34 22.16 -1.80
N SER A 70 23.90 23.06 -0.97
CA SER A 70 24.91 22.69 0.05
C SER A 70 24.34 22.03 1.30
N GLU A 71 23.03 22.16 1.57
CA GLU A 71 22.38 21.59 2.75
C GLU A 71 21.86 20.16 2.47
N LEU A 72 21.58 19.84 1.20
CA LEU A 72 21.27 18.48 0.72
C LEU A 72 22.52 17.69 0.30
N ASP A 73 23.69 18.33 0.26
CA ASP A 73 24.98 17.73 -0.10
C ASP A 73 25.71 17.09 1.08
N GLN A 74 25.07 16.99 2.25
CA GLN A 74 25.61 16.17 3.33
C GLN A 74 25.44 14.71 2.92
N PRO A 75 26.52 13.98 2.58
CA PRO A 75 26.38 12.56 2.26
C PRO A 75 25.81 11.87 3.49
N VAL A 76 24.64 11.25 3.36
CA VAL A 76 24.16 10.34 4.40
C VAL A 76 25.20 9.23 4.47
N THR A 77 26.08 9.31 5.46
CA THR A 77 27.16 8.34 5.64
C THR A 77 26.50 7.07 6.14
N VAL A 78 26.15 6.18 5.20
CA VAL A 78 25.66 4.84 5.52
C VAL A 78 26.85 4.06 6.03
N ARG A 79 26.92 3.80 7.33
CA ARG A 79 27.94 2.90 7.86
C ARG A 79 27.48 1.47 7.51
N PRO A 80 28.38 0.58 7.07
CA PRO A 80 28.02 -0.82 6.80
C PRO A 80 27.40 -1.53 8.02
N SER A 81 27.68 -1.05 9.23
CA SER A 81 27.14 -1.54 10.50
C SER A 81 25.74 -1.02 10.84
N ASP A 82 25.20 -0.07 10.08
CA ASP A 82 23.88 0.47 10.35
C ASP A 82 22.83 -0.58 9.95
N ARG A 83 22.19 -1.20 10.93
CA ARG A 83 21.12 -2.19 10.73
C ARG A 83 19.92 -1.65 9.93
N HIS A 84 19.78 -0.34 9.85
CA HIS A 84 18.70 0.35 9.15
C HIS A 84 19.24 1.17 7.98
N SER A 85 18.51 1.21 6.87
CA SER A 85 18.88 2.07 5.74
C SER A 85 18.81 3.55 6.15
N ALA A 86 19.54 4.41 5.43
CA ALA A 86 19.43 5.87 5.56
C ALA A 86 17.98 6.36 5.49
N PHE A 87 17.21 5.78 4.58
CA PHE A 87 15.81 6.13 4.35
C PHE A 87 14.91 5.73 5.52
N HIS A 88 15.13 4.54 6.10
CA HIS A 88 14.45 4.14 7.33
C HIS A 88 14.72 5.16 8.43
N ARG A 89 15.98 5.52 8.70
CA ARG A 89 16.31 6.52 9.74
C ARG A 89 15.67 7.89 9.48
N LEU A 90 15.60 8.30 8.21
CA LEU A 90 14.96 9.57 7.83
C LEU A 90 13.49 9.59 8.22
N ILE A 91 12.77 8.50 8.01
CA ILE A 91 11.34 8.41 8.35
C ILE A 91 11.14 8.08 9.84
N GLY A 92 11.91 7.14 10.38
CA GLY A 92 11.89 6.78 11.80
C GLY A 92 10.72 5.89 12.20
N TRP A 93 10.34 4.94 11.34
CA TRP A 93 9.39 3.90 11.74
C TRP A 93 10.08 2.84 12.61
N GLU A 94 9.32 2.13 13.43
CA GLU A 94 9.81 1.02 14.25
C GLU A 94 9.03 -0.25 13.91
N VAL A 95 9.69 -1.40 13.94
CA VAL A 95 9.05 -2.71 13.75
C VAL A 95 8.69 -3.24 15.13
N VAL A 96 7.40 -3.27 15.46
CA VAL A 96 6.91 -3.70 16.78
C VAL A 96 6.62 -5.21 16.83
N GLU A 97 6.30 -5.80 15.69
CA GLU A 97 6.13 -7.25 15.56
C GLU A 97 6.63 -7.71 14.20
N TRP A 98 7.35 -8.82 14.17
CA TRP A 98 7.73 -9.48 12.95
C TRP A 98 7.74 -11.00 13.13
N THR A 99 6.83 -11.67 12.44
CA THR A 99 6.67 -13.12 12.46
C THR A 99 6.50 -13.64 11.01
N ASP A 100 6.46 -14.96 10.82
CA ASP A 100 6.24 -15.49 9.48
C ASP A 100 4.84 -15.13 8.96
N GLY A 101 4.81 -14.29 7.93
CA GLY A 101 3.56 -13.86 7.29
C GLY A 101 2.88 -12.68 7.98
N ARG A 102 3.46 -12.08 9.02
CA ARG A 102 2.90 -10.89 9.67
C ARG A 102 3.97 -9.92 10.13
N ALA A 103 3.71 -8.63 9.91
CA ALA A 103 4.52 -7.55 10.44
C ALA A 103 3.63 -6.41 10.93
N VAL A 104 4.03 -5.80 12.04
CA VAL A 104 3.41 -4.59 12.57
C VAL A 104 4.50 -3.55 12.75
N MET A 105 4.24 -2.34 12.26
CA MET A 105 5.13 -1.21 12.32
C MET A 105 4.43 0.01 12.92
N THR A 106 5.18 0.86 13.60
CA THR A 106 4.69 2.14 14.11
C THR A 106 5.51 3.30 13.57
N CYS A 107 4.88 4.43 13.25
CA CYS A 107 5.58 5.63 12.80
C CYS A 107 5.00 6.88 13.49
N PRO A 108 5.80 7.66 14.23
CA PRO A 108 5.33 8.93 14.76
C PRO A 108 5.03 9.90 13.62
N VAL A 109 3.90 10.59 13.70
CA VAL A 109 3.53 11.63 12.74
C VAL A 109 4.31 12.89 13.06
N ARG A 110 4.93 13.49 12.03
CA ARG A 110 5.70 14.73 12.14
C ARG A 110 5.27 15.74 11.07
N GLU A 111 5.55 17.01 11.31
CA GLU A 111 5.16 18.09 10.40
C GLU A 111 5.80 17.94 9.01
N GLU A 112 7.03 17.43 8.93
CA GLU A 112 7.76 17.23 7.67
C GLU A 112 7.09 16.19 6.75
N PHE A 113 6.14 15.42 7.29
CA PHE A 113 5.40 14.40 6.55
C PHE A 113 4.10 14.91 5.93
N MET A 114 3.76 16.18 6.19
CA MET A 114 2.54 16.77 5.66
C MET A 114 2.71 17.13 4.18
N ASN A 115 1.62 16.97 3.44
CA ASN A 115 1.47 17.49 2.09
C ASN A 115 1.07 18.97 2.13
N ARG A 116 1.01 19.61 0.95
CA ARG A 116 0.64 21.04 0.83
C ARG A 116 -0.78 21.36 1.34
N GLY A 117 -1.64 20.35 1.48
CA GLY A 117 -2.99 20.46 2.04
C GLY A 117 -3.07 20.22 3.54
N GLY A 118 -1.94 20.03 4.24
CA GLY A 118 -1.91 19.86 5.70
C GLY A 118 -2.38 18.50 6.22
N GLY A 119 -2.44 17.48 5.34
CA GLY A 119 -2.61 16.08 5.74
C GLY A 119 -1.37 15.27 5.38
N LEU A 120 -1.29 14.01 5.81
CA LEU A 120 -0.14 13.15 5.49
C LEU A 120 0.11 13.04 3.97
N HIS A 121 1.38 13.05 3.60
CA HIS A 121 1.78 12.78 2.23
C HIS A 121 1.48 11.32 1.88
N GLY A 122 0.72 11.08 0.81
CA GLY A 122 0.34 9.72 0.39
C GLY A 122 1.57 8.82 0.15
N GLY A 123 2.66 9.40 -0.35
CA GLY A 123 3.94 8.70 -0.52
C GLY A 123 4.56 8.19 0.78
N LEU A 124 4.37 8.86 1.92
CA LEU A 124 4.81 8.33 3.22
C LEU A 124 3.99 7.09 3.58
N VAL A 125 2.66 7.19 3.47
CA VAL A 125 1.76 6.07 3.80
C VAL A 125 2.08 4.87 2.90
N ALA A 126 2.24 5.08 1.60
CA ALA A 126 2.67 4.04 0.66
C ALA A 126 4.02 3.43 1.03
N THR A 127 4.99 4.26 1.47
CA THR A 127 6.31 3.81 1.94
C THR A 127 6.21 2.90 3.16
N LEU A 128 5.41 3.29 4.16
CA LEU A 128 5.22 2.50 5.37
C LEU A 128 4.53 1.18 5.04
N MET A 129 3.53 1.21 4.15
CA MET A 129 2.84 0.02 3.68
C MET A 129 3.76 -0.92 2.89
N ASP A 130 4.61 -0.38 2.01
CA ASP A 130 5.61 -1.14 1.26
C ASP A 130 6.58 -1.87 2.20
N SER A 131 7.10 -1.14 3.19
CA SER A 131 8.04 -1.66 4.17
C SER A 131 7.41 -2.77 5.03
N ALA A 132 6.23 -2.52 5.60
CA ALA A 132 5.50 -3.52 6.40
C ALA A 132 5.14 -4.75 5.56
N GLY A 133 4.71 -4.52 4.31
CA GLY A 133 4.40 -5.58 3.36
C GLY A 133 5.61 -6.45 3.03
N GLY A 134 6.77 -5.83 2.84
CA GLY A 134 8.06 -6.51 2.64
C GLY A 134 8.42 -7.41 3.81
N TYR A 135 8.35 -6.91 5.04
CA TYR A 135 8.61 -7.71 6.25
C TYR A 135 7.66 -8.91 6.35
N ALA A 136 6.36 -8.71 6.16
CA ALA A 136 5.38 -9.80 6.18
C ALA A 136 5.60 -10.82 5.04
N ALA A 137 6.04 -10.35 3.87
CA ALA A 137 6.29 -11.20 2.71
C ALA A 137 7.52 -12.09 2.89
N LEU A 138 8.63 -11.54 3.38
CA LEU A 138 9.94 -12.20 3.42
C LEU A 138 9.99 -13.35 4.42
N GLY A 139 9.08 -13.38 5.39
CA GLY A 139 9.12 -14.31 6.52
C GLY A 139 9.66 -13.59 7.75
N GLY A 140 9.58 -14.24 8.92
CA GLY A 140 10.00 -13.64 10.20
C GLY A 140 11.48 -13.22 10.23
N PRO A 141 11.94 -12.62 11.34
CA PRO A 141 13.28 -12.08 11.43
C PRO A 141 14.35 -13.14 11.11
N PRO A 142 15.47 -12.72 10.48
CA PRO A 142 16.57 -13.63 10.18
C PRO A 142 17.05 -14.32 11.45
N LYS A 143 17.38 -15.62 11.34
CA LYS A 143 17.88 -16.40 12.49
C LYS A 143 19.26 -15.95 12.93
N ASP A 144 20.05 -15.46 11.97
CA ASP A 144 21.33 -14.81 12.20
C ASP A 144 21.18 -13.31 11.88
N PRO A 145 21.36 -12.40 12.86
CA PRO A 145 21.30 -10.96 12.64
C PRO A 145 22.29 -10.41 11.61
N GLU A 146 23.39 -11.12 11.36
CA GLU A 146 24.39 -10.75 10.35
C GLU A 146 24.07 -11.34 8.97
N ALA A 147 23.14 -12.30 8.90
CA ALA A 147 22.65 -12.82 7.63
C ALA A 147 21.62 -11.85 7.02
N VAL A 148 21.87 -11.46 5.78
CA VAL A 148 20.83 -10.85 4.92
C VAL A 148 19.90 -11.96 4.44
N ASP A 149 19.20 -12.61 5.37
CA ASP A 149 18.24 -13.66 5.03
C ASP A 149 16.93 -13.03 4.56
N GLY A 150 16.46 -13.50 3.41
CA GLY A 150 15.23 -13.01 2.79
C GLY A 150 15.46 -11.72 2.00
N ARG A 151 15.85 -11.87 0.72
CA ARG A 151 15.80 -10.76 -0.22
C ARG A 151 14.45 -10.78 -0.94
N GLY A 152 13.93 -9.60 -1.22
CA GLY A 152 12.73 -9.47 -2.04
C GLY A 152 12.58 -8.07 -2.58
N VAL A 153 11.66 -7.94 -3.53
CA VAL A 153 11.33 -6.67 -4.16
C VAL A 153 9.82 -6.59 -4.31
N THR A 154 9.29 -5.39 -4.16
CA THR A 154 7.89 -5.09 -4.46
C THR A 154 7.67 -5.16 -5.96
N LEU A 155 6.68 -5.97 -6.37
CA LEU A 155 6.23 -6.06 -7.77
C LEU A 155 5.07 -5.11 -8.04
N SER A 156 4.15 -4.99 -7.09
CA SER A 156 3.04 -4.04 -7.14
C SER A 156 2.56 -3.69 -5.75
N LEU A 157 2.03 -2.48 -5.61
CA LEU A 157 1.38 -2.00 -4.39
C LEU A 157 0.17 -1.17 -4.80
N THR A 158 -1.01 -1.57 -4.33
CA THR A 158 -2.25 -0.78 -4.46
C THR A 158 -2.60 -0.24 -3.09
N VAL A 159 -2.79 1.07 -3.01
CA VAL A 159 -3.15 1.79 -1.78
C VAL A 159 -4.44 2.55 -2.00
N ASN A 160 -5.41 2.37 -1.11
CA ASN A 160 -6.58 3.23 -1.00
C ASN A 160 -6.39 4.15 0.21
N TYR A 161 -6.56 5.45 -0.01
CA TYR A 161 -6.49 6.46 1.04
C TYR A 161 -7.91 6.77 1.51
N LEU A 162 -8.21 6.41 2.75
CA LEU A 162 -9.55 6.50 3.35
C LEU A 162 -9.68 7.71 4.28
N GLY A 163 -8.56 8.17 4.84
CA GLY A 163 -8.50 9.27 5.78
C GLY A 163 -7.08 9.84 5.90
N THR A 164 -6.86 10.63 6.95
CA THR A 164 -5.55 11.23 7.24
C THR A 164 -5.38 11.41 8.75
N ALA A 165 -4.13 11.46 9.21
CA ALA A 165 -3.77 11.83 10.57
C ALA A 165 -2.95 13.13 10.55
N ARG A 166 -2.96 13.88 11.65
CA ARG A 166 -2.19 15.13 11.78
C ARG A 166 -1.13 15.07 12.88
N ASP A 167 -1.32 14.18 13.83
CA ASP A 167 -0.50 13.96 15.00
C ASP A 167 -0.57 12.49 15.40
N GLY A 168 0.07 12.16 16.53
CA GLY A 168 0.04 10.82 17.10
C GLY A 168 0.98 9.85 16.39
N VAL A 169 0.59 8.58 16.39
CA VAL A 169 1.38 7.47 15.86
C VAL A 169 0.53 6.67 14.90
N LEU A 170 1.07 6.39 13.72
CA LEU A 170 0.47 5.47 12.77
C LEU A 170 0.89 4.05 13.12
N THR A 171 -0.07 3.12 13.07
CA THR A 171 0.19 1.68 13.15
C THR A 171 -0.11 1.05 11.80
N VAL A 172 0.88 0.37 11.22
CA VAL A 172 0.75 -0.37 9.96
C VAL A 172 0.81 -1.85 10.25
N THR A 173 -0.27 -2.56 9.94
CA THR A 173 -0.33 -4.02 10.04
C THR A 173 -0.35 -4.63 8.66
N ALA A 174 0.57 -5.55 8.40
CA ALA A 174 0.68 -6.30 7.16
C ALA A 174 0.57 -7.80 7.43
N THR A 175 -0.26 -8.49 6.65
CA THR A 175 -0.49 -9.94 6.76
C THR A 175 -0.43 -10.58 5.39
N ARG A 176 0.43 -11.58 5.23
CA ARG A 176 0.54 -12.40 4.01
C ARG A 176 -0.73 -13.23 3.85
N THR A 177 -1.48 -12.98 2.79
CA THR A 177 -2.77 -13.64 2.50
C THR A 177 -2.64 -14.84 1.58
N GLY A 178 -1.49 -14.98 0.91
CA GLY A 178 -1.22 -16.11 0.03
C GLY A 178 0.07 -15.95 -0.75
N GLY A 179 0.17 -16.70 -1.84
CA GLY A 179 1.35 -16.78 -2.69
C GLY A 179 2.04 -18.14 -2.59
N GLY A 180 3.26 -18.22 -3.11
CA GLY A 180 4.08 -19.43 -3.13
C GLY A 180 5.55 -19.13 -2.83
N ARG A 181 6.44 -19.97 -3.36
CA ARG A 181 7.89 -19.89 -3.08
C ARG A 181 8.51 -18.56 -3.52
N SER A 182 8.09 -18.03 -4.67
CA SER A 182 8.73 -16.88 -5.32
C SER A 182 7.94 -15.58 -5.24
N VAL A 183 6.64 -15.63 -4.90
CA VAL A 183 5.76 -14.46 -4.85
C VAL A 183 4.84 -14.58 -3.62
N ALA A 184 4.67 -13.49 -2.87
CA ALA A 184 3.74 -13.38 -1.77
C ALA A 184 2.72 -12.26 -2.04
N PHE A 185 1.46 -12.51 -1.64
CA PHE A 185 0.41 -11.51 -1.60
C PHE A 185 0.18 -11.09 -0.16
N VAL A 186 0.09 -9.79 0.08
CA VAL A 186 -0.01 -9.23 1.43
C VAL A 186 -1.15 -8.21 1.48
N SER A 187 -2.01 -8.33 2.49
CA SER A 187 -2.98 -7.30 2.85
C SER A 187 -2.38 -6.38 3.90
N ILE A 188 -2.55 -5.07 3.74
CA ILE A 188 -1.92 -4.05 4.57
C ILE A 188 -2.97 -3.04 4.99
N ARG A 189 -2.93 -2.63 6.26
CA ARG A 189 -3.85 -1.66 6.84
C ARG A 189 -3.08 -0.67 7.71
N VAL A 190 -3.46 0.61 7.62
CA VAL A 190 -2.88 1.70 8.39
C VAL A 190 -3.94 2.35 9.25
N GLU A 191 -3.67 2.44 10.54
CA GLU A 191 -4.56 3.01 11.55
C GLU A 191 -3.85 4.14 12.30
N ASP A 192 -4.61 5.13 12.75
CA ASP A 192 -4.14 6.14 13.70
C ASP A 192 -4.19 5.62 15.15
N ASP A 193 -3.82 6.47 16.10
CA ASP A 193 -3.82 6.17 17.54
C ASP A 193 -5.23 5.94 18.12
N LYS A 194 -6.27 6.37 17.41
CA LYS A 194 -7.68 6.16 17.77
C LYS A 194 -8.28 4.91 17.13
N GLY A 195 -7.50 4.17 16.34
CA GLY A 195 -7.95 3.00 15.59
C GLY A 195 -8.75 3.34 14.33
N THR A 196 -8.71 4.59 13.87
CA THR A 196 -9.33 5.00 12.61
C THR A 196 -8.48 4.52 11.44
N VAL A 197 -9.08 3.86 10.47
CA VAL A 197 -8.37 3.44 9.25
C VAL A 197 -8.11 4.65 8.38
N ILE A 198 -6.83 4.96 8.15
CA ILE A 198 -6.45 6.04 7.24
C ILE A 198 -6.11 5.53 5.84
N ALA A 199 -5.67 4.27 5.72
CA ALA A 199 -5.41 3.63 4.44
C ALA A 199 -5.47 2.11 4.54
N ASP A 200 -5.80 1.48 3.43
CA ASP A 200 -5.70 0.03 3.27
C ASP A 200 -5.16 -0.32 1.87
N GLY A 201 -4.79 -1.57 1.67
CA GLY A 201 -4.24 -1.97 0.40
C GLY A 201 -3.77 -3.40 0.33
N VAL A 202 -3.22 -3.72 -0.84
CA VAL A 202 -2.63 -5.02 -1.14
C VAL A 202 -1.30 -4.83 -1.87
N GLY A 203 -0.33 -5.65 -1.50
CA GLY A 203 0.99 -5.68 -2.13
C GLY A 203 1.32 -7.07 -2.68
N THR A 204 2.05 -7.09 -3.78
CA THR A 204 2.66 -8.30 -4.34
C THR A 204 4.16 -8.17 -4.26
N PHE A 205 4.82 -9.14 -3.63
CA PHE A 205 6.26 -9.11 -3.37
C PHE A 205 6.92 -10.34 -3.94
N ARG A 206 8.02 -10.17 -4.68
CA ARG A 206 8.89 -11.26 -5.09
C ARG A 206 9.81 -11.63 -3.95
N ARG A 207 9.90 -12.93 -3.66
CA ARG A 207 10.82 -13.52 -2.68
C ARG A 207 11.93 -14.24 -3.44
N PHE A 208 13.17 -13.97 -3.08
CA PHE A 208 14.31 -14.72 -3.59
C PHE A 208 14.62 -15.83 -2.59
N SER A 209 14.57 -17.09 -3.02
CA SER A 209 15.16 -18.19 -2.24
C SER A 209 16.68 -18.12 -2.37
N GLY A 210 17.40 -18.17 -1.25
CA GLY A 210 18.85 -18.07 -1.22
C GLY A 210 19.52 -19.19 -2.02
N GLU A 211 20.15 -18.81 -3.12
CA GLU A 211 21.39 -19.37 -3.66
C GLU A 211 21.89 -18.38 -4.70
N ARG A 212 23.00 -17.71 -4.41
CA ARG A 212 23.84 -17.05 -5.38
C ARG A 212 25.29 -17.28 -5.00
#